data_AF-A0A2P7SBE6-F1
#
_entry.id   AF-A0A2P7SBE6-F1
#
_cell.length_a   1.000
_cell.length_b   1.000
_cell.length_c   1.000
_cell.angle_alpha   90.00
_cell.angle_beta   90.00
_cell.angle_gamma   90.00
#
_symmetry.space_group_name_H-M   'P 1'
#
loop_
_entity.id
_entity.type
_entity.pdbx_description
1 polymer ?
#
loop_
_entity_poly.entity_id
_entity_poly.type
_entity_poly.pdbx_seq_one_letter_code
_entity_poly.pdbx_strand_id
1 'polypeptide(L)'
;MRYVITLWAAPLLLFWGWFGLSFYDINFGYVILSRQLHDLVFKLYGEVLGIDPDTIPLLLVRACIFDAFFLAAILAFRRRRQIGEWMRARSKTSVLED
;
A
#
# COMPACT_ATOMS: atom_id res chain seq x y z
N MET A 1 -17.68 1.52 -2.66
CA MET A 1 -16.39 1.01 -3.18
C MET A 1 -15.15 1.71 -2.62
N ARG A 2 -15.23 2.96 -2.13
CA ARG A 2 -14.08 3.61 -1.45
C ARG A 2 -13.61 2.82 -0.22
N TYR A 3 -14.55 2.32 0.58
CA TYR A 3 -14.25 1.52 1.77
C TYR A 3 -13.48 0.24 1.50
N VAL A 4 -13.72 -0.46 0.37
CA VAL A 4 -12.99 -1.68 0.03
C VAL A 4 -11.52 -1.36 -0.25
N ILE A 5 -11.25 -0.30 -1.01
CA ILE A 5 -9.89 0.16 -1.30
C ILE A 5 -9.21 0.69 -0.03
N THR A 6 -9.92 1.46 0.80
CA THR A 6 -9.36 1.99 2.05
C THR A 6 -9.06 0.87 3.05
N LEU A 7 -9.94 -0.12 3.18
CA LEU A 7 -9.76 -1.26 4.07
C LEU A 7 -8.62 -2.17 3.60
N TRP A 8 -8.39 -2.23 2.28
CA TRP A 8 -7.27 -2.99 1.70
C TRP A 8 -5.94 -2.21 1.72
N ALA A 9 -5.97 -0.90 1.54
CA ALA A 9 -4.80 -0.02 1.64
C ALA A 9 -4.35 0.23 3.09
N ALA A 10 -5.25 0.10 4.07
CA ALA A 10 -4.96 0.29 5.48
C ALA A 10 -3.83 -0.62 6.01
N PRO A 11 -3.91 -1.96 5.86
CA PRO A 11 -2.83 -2.84 6.31
C PRO A 11 -1.51 -2.59 5.56
N LEU A 12 -1.57 -2.21 4.27
CA LEU A 12 -0.38 -1.83 3.50
C LEU A 12 0.30 -0.57 4.04
N LEU A 13 -0.47 0.49 4.30
CA LEU A 13 0.07 1.75 4.84
C LEU A 13 0.63 1.57 6.24
N LEU A 14 -0.07 0.78 7.07
CA LEU A 14 0.41 0.42 8.40
C LEU A 14 1.74 -0.32 8.29
N PHE A 15 1.82 -1.31 7.38
CA PHE A 15 3.03 -2.08 7.14
C PHE A 15 4.17 -1.22 6.59
N TRP A 16 3.91 -0.35 5.61
CA TRP A 16 4.90 0.57 5.03
C TRP A 16 5.42 1.59 6.05
N GLY A 17 4.51 2.14 6.85
CA GLY A 17 4.85 3.09 7.91
C GLY A 17 5.78 2.43 8.93
N TRP A 18 5.43 1.23 9.39
CA TRP A 18 6.27 0.47 10.31
C TRP A 18 7.61 0.08 9.69
N PHE A 19 7.60 -0.54 8.51
CA PHE A 19 8.81 -1.00 7.81
C PHE A 19 9.76 0.16 7.52
N GLY A 20 9.23 1.28 7.02
CA GLY A 20 10.01 2.48 6.72
C GLY A 20 10.60 3.12 7.97
N LEU A 21 9.78 3.41 8.99
CA LEU A 21 10.28 4.00 10.24
C LEU A 21 11.34 3.11 10.89
N SER A 22 11.12 1.79 10.87
CA SER A 22 12.04 0.84 11.48
C SER A 22 13.35 0.70 10.72
N PHE A 23 13.30 0.76 9.39
CA PHE A 23 14.51 0.77 8.56
C PHE A 23 15.37 2.01 8.79
N TYR A 24 14.75 3.18 8.98
CA TYR A 24 15.43 4.45 9.28
C TYR A 24 15.77 4.65 10.76
N ASP A 25 15.54 3.65 11.61
CA ASP A 25 15.79 3.68 13.06
C ASP A 25 15.04 4.82 13.79
N ILE A 26 13.88 5.22 13.25
CA ILE A 26 13.02 6.26 13.84
C ILE A 26 12.20 5.64 14.97
N ASN A 27 12.85 5.51 16.11
CA ASN A 27 12.28 4.89 17.30
C ASN A 27 11.77 5.99 18.23
N PHE A 28 10.47 6.26 18.22
CA PHE A 28 9.80 7.18 19.17
C PHE A 28 9.73 6.59 20.61
N GLY A 29 10.70 5.78 21.04
CA GLY A 29 10.68 5.01 22.29
C GLY A 29 9.90 3.69 22.21
N TYR A 30 9.35 3.35 21.05
CA TYR A 30 8.63 2.09 20.84
C TYR A 30 9.56 0.98 20.33
N VAL A 31 9.64 -0.13 21.07
CA VAL A 31 10.47 -1.31 20.74
C VAL A 31 10.10 -1.90 19.38
N ILE A 32 8.83 -1.85 19.00
CA ILE A 32 8.35 -2.41 17.74
C ILE A 32 8.97 -1.72 16.52
N LEU A 33 9.30 -0.43 16.61
CA LEU A 33 9.95 0.30 15.52
C LEU A 33 11.47 0.13 15.53
N SER A 34 12.06 -0.45 16.57
CA SER A 34 13.51 -0.62 16.62
C SER A 34 14.03 -1.51 15.50
N ARG A 35 15.24 -1.17 15.02
CA ARG A 35 15.97 -2.00 14.05
C ARG A 35 16.24 -3.42 14.56
N GLN A 36 16.43 -3.59 15.86
CA GLN A 36 16.59 -4.91 16.48
C GLN A 36 15.35 -5.80 16.31
N LEU A 37 14.15 -5.24 16.50
CA LEU A 37 12.93 -6.03 16.35
C LEU A 37 12.66 -6.34 14.87
N HIS A 38 12.97 -5.40 13.97
CA HIS A 38 12.99 -5.65 12.53
C HIS A 38 13.85 -6.85 12.19
N ASP A 39 15.14 -6.81 12.57
CA ASP A 39 16.10 -7.88 12.28
C ASP A 39 15.68 -9.21 12.91
N LEU A 40 15.12 -9.18 14.13
CA LEU A 40 14.59 -10.38 14.80
C LEU A 40 13.43 -11.00 14.03
N VAL A 41 12.48 -10.18 13.57
CA VAL A 41 11.32 -10.63 12.79
C VAL A 41 11.78 -11.24 11.46
N PHE A 42 12.73 -10.61 10.76
CA PHE A 42 13.27 -11.18 9.51
C PHE A 42 14.05 -12.47 9.74
N LYS A 43 14.81 -12.57 10.83
CA LYS A 43 15.50 -13.80 11.21
C LYS A 43 14.51 -14.93 11.50
N LEU A 44 13.44 -14.64 12.25
CA LEU A 44 12.39 -15.61 12.57
C LEU A 44 11.65 -16.06 11.30
N TYR A 45 11.33 -15.14 10.38
CA TYR A 45 10.73 -15.51 9.09
C TYR A 45 11.69 -16.33 8.22
N GLY A 46 13.00 -16.04 8.25
CA GLY A 46 14.03 -16.84 7.58
C GLY A 46 14.06 -18.27 8.07
N GLU A 47 14.01 -18.45 9.39
CA GLU A 47 13.99 -19.77 10.03
C GLU A 47 12.70 -20.55 9.73
N VAL A 48 11.54 -19.88 9.71
CA VAL A 48 10.25 -20.52 9.41
C VAL A 48 10.11 -20.90 7.93
N LEU A 49 10.60 -20.06 7.01
CA LEU A 49 10.53 -20.33 5.57
C LEU A 49 11.70 -21.18 5.06
N GLY A 50 12.79 -21.33 5.83
CA GLY A 50 14.02 -21.99 5.38
C GLY A 50 14.75 -21.24 4.27
N ILE A 51 14.61 -19.91 4.23
CA ILE A 51 15.18 -19.02 3.20
C ILE A 51 16.14 -18.05 3.89
N ASP A 52 17.21 -17.66 3.19
CA ASP A 52 18.17 -16.68 3.71
C ASP A 52 17.47 -15.38 4.17
N PRO A 53 17.65 -14.97 5.44
CA PRO A 53 16.91 -13.86 6.05
C PRO A 53 17.13 -12.52 5.34
N ASP A 54 18.23 -12.37 4.60
CA ASP A 54 18.55 -11.18 3.82
C ASP A 54 17.73 -11.06 2.52
N THR A 55 17.23 -12.18 1.99
CA THR A 55 16.45 -12.18 0.74
C THR A 55 14.97 -11.90 0.96
N ILE A 56 14.45 -12.19 2.16
CA ILE A 56 13.06 -11.98 2.55
C ILE A 56 12.64 -10.51 2.48
N PRO A 57 13.37 -9.53 3.06
CA PRO A 57 12.98 -8.13 2.98
C PRO A 57 12.93 -7.64 1.52
N LEU A 58 13.86 -8.10 0.66
CA LEU A 58 13.86 -7.75 -0.76
C LEU A 58 12.63 -8.31 -1.50
N LEU A 59 12.24 -9.56 -1.22
CA LEU A 59 11.06 -10.19 -1.80
C LEU A 59 9.77 -9.52 -1.31
N LEU A 60 9.72 -9.17 -0.02
CA LEU A 60 8.59 -8.50 0.59
C LEU A 60 8.38 -7.11 0.02
N VAL A 61 9.45 -6.33 -0.12
CA VAL A 61 9.42 -5.01 -0.77
C VAL A 61 8.95 -5.15 -2.23
N ARG A 62 9.44 -6.14 -2.98
CA ARG A 62 8.99 -6.39 -4.37
C ARG A 62 7.49 -6.72 -4.42
N ALA A 63 7.00 -7.59 -3.55
CA ALA A 63 5.58 -7.93 -3.47
C ALA A 63 4.74 -6.68 -3.14
N CYS A 64 5.16 -5.89 -2.16
CA CYS A 64 4.47 -4.66 -1.78
C CYS A 64 4.47 -3.60 -2.87
N ILE A 65 5.56 -3.42 -3.63
CA ILE A 65 5.62 -2.50 -4.77
C ILE A 65 4.63 -2.94 -5.85
N PHE A 66 4.60 -4.23 -6.17
CA PHE A 66 3.68 -4.79 -7.16
C PHE A 66 2.22 -4.59 -6.73
N ASP A 67 1.94 -4.81 -5.46
CA ASP A 67 0.60 -4.66 -4.87
C ASP A 67 0.15 -3.18 -4.84
N ALA A 68 1.05 -2.26 -4.47
CA ALA A 68 0.82 -0.82 -4.53
C ALA A 68 0.61 -0.33 -5.97
N PHE A 69 1.34 -0.90 -6.93
CA PHE A 69 1.14 -0.64 -8.35
C PHE A 69 -0.26 -1.06 -8.81
N PHE A 70 -0.73 -2.24 -8.40
CA PHE A 70 -2.10 -2.69 -8.68
C PHE A 70 -3.14 -1.74 -8.08
N LEU A 71 -2.97 -1.33 -6.82
CA LEU A 71 -3.88 -0.39 -6.17
C LEU A 71 -3.91 0.96 -6.91
N ALA A 72 -2.74 1.49 -7.28
CA ALA A 72 -2.60 2.72 -8.04
C ALA A 72 -3.24 2.61 -9.44
N ALA A 73 -3.04 1.47 -10.13
CA ALA A 73 -3.62 1.20 -11.44
C ALA A 73 -5.16 1.17 -11.36
N ILE A 74 -5.73 0.47 -10.36
CA ILE A 74 -7.17 0.42 -10.12
C ILE A 74 -7.72 1.82 -9.81
N LEU A 75 -7.03 2.60 -8.97
CA LEU A 75 -7.43 3.95 -8.62
C LEU A 75 -7.39 4.89 -9.84
N ALA A 76 -6.33 4.82 -10.65
CA ALA A 76 -6.14 5.63 -11.84
C ALA A 76 -7.21 5.32 -12.91
N PHE A 77 -7.51 4.05 -13.15
CA PHE A 77 -8.56 3.62 -14.08
C PHE A 77 -9.94 4.11 -13.64
N ARG A 78 -10.26 4.04 -12.35
CA ARG A 78 -11.53 4.55 -11.82
C ARG A 78 -11.64 6.06 -11.88
N ARG A 79 -10.54 6.79 -11.62
CA ARG A 79 -10.51 8.26 -11.71
C ARG A 79 -10.82 8.75 -13.13
N ARG A 80 -10.31 8.05 -14.16
CA ARG A 80 -10.68 8.33 -15.56
C ARG A 80 -12.17 8.11 -15.83
N ARG A 81 -12.75 7.06 -15.25
CA ARG A 81 -14.20 6.77 -15.37
C ARG A 81 -15.06 7.85 -14.71
N GLN A 82 -14.69 8.34 -13.52
CA GLN A 82 -15.42 9.42 -12.84
C GLN A 82 -15.42 10.73 -13.64
N ILE A 83 -14.30 11.07 -14.30
CA ILE A 83 -14.22 12.26 -15.15
C ILE A 83 -15.10 12.08 -16.40
N GLY A 84 -15.13 10.89 -17.00
CA GLY A 84 -16.01 10.57 -18.13
C GLY A 84 -17.51 10.67 -17.79
N GLU A 85 -17.91 10.22 -16.61
CA GLU A 85 -19.30 10.35 -16.12
C GLU A 85 -19.66 11.82 -15.83
N TRP A 86 -18.74 12.60 -15.25
CA TRP A 86 -18.94 14.03 -15.03
C TRP A 86 -19.13 14.82 -16.33
N MET A 87 -18.33 14.52 -17.36
CA MET A 87 -18.50 15.15 -18.69
C MET A 87 -19.84 14.76 -19.34
N ARG A 88 -20.24 13.48 -19.26
CA ARG A 88 -21.56 13.01 -19.76
C ARG A 88 -22.74 13.62 -19.01
N ALA A 89 -22.62 13.82 -17.69
CA ALA A 89 -23.65 14.48 -16.90
C ALA A 89 -23.85 15.94 -17.34
N ARG A 90 -22.74 16.65 -17.65
CA ARG A 90 -22.80 18.04 -18.11
C ARG A 90 -23.48 18.19 -19.48
N SER A 91 -23.29 17.24 -20.39
CA SER A 91 -23.96 17.23 -21.70
C SER A 91 -25.47 16.94 -21.63
N LYS A 92 -25.96 16.30 -20.56
CA LYS A 92 -27.40 16.05 -20.38
C LYS A 92 -28.14 17.27 -19.80
N THR A 93 -27.47 18.06 -18.96
CA THR A 93 -28.07 19.27 -18.38
C THR A 93 -28.33 20.35 -19.43
N SER A 94 -27.46 20.50 -20.43
CA SER A 94 -27.65 21.48 -21.51
C SER A 94 -28.75 21.12 -22.52
N VAL A 95 -29.32 19.92 -22.46
CA VAL A 95 -30.39 19.45 -23.39
C VAL A 95 -31.78 19.57 -22.75
N LEU A 96 -31.86 19.87 -21.45
CA LEU A 96 -33.13 20.05 -20.73
C LEU A 96 -33.53 21.53 -20.60
N GLU A 97 -32.70 22.44 -21.12
CA GLU A 97 -32.90 23.90 -21.07
C GLU A 97 -33.33 24.49 -22.44
N ASP A 98 -33.50 23.65 -23.46
CA ASP A 98 -34.11 23.95 -24.78
C ASP A 98 -35.52 23.35 -24.87
#